data_AF-A0A9N9H750-F1
#
_entry.id   AF-A0A9N9H750-F1
#
_cell.length_a   1.000
_cell.length_b   1.000
_cell.length_c   1.000
_cell.angle_alpha   90.00
_cell.angle_beta   90.00
_cell.angle_gamma   90.00
#
_symmetry.space_group_name_H-M   'P 1'
#
loop_
_entity.id
_entity.type
_entity.pdbx_description
1 polymer ?
#
loop_
_entity_poly.entity_id
_entity_poly.type
_entity_poly.pdbx_seq_one_letter_code
_entity_poly.pdbx_strand_id
1 'polypeptide(L)'
;MFSECEPISEDGQHYVRWIHFLFGSCVYGNQGIFSFILGFASIACWLCAQFPQIITNYRNKSVDGLSLLFLMNWLLGDLANLVGCILTKQLPFQVYLAIYFCSVDFGLFFQYFYYSWFYPRQDDEYVPIGPDDPINQRIKERIS
;
A
#
# COMPACT_ATOMS: atom_id res chain seq x y z
N MET A 1 -20.20 0.78 -20.38
CA MET A 1 -19.40 0.71 -21.62
C MET A 1 -18.44 -0.43 -21.42
N PHE A 2 -18.81 -1.62 -21.92
CA PHE A 2 -17.96 -2.80 -21.86
C PHE A 2 -16.97 -2.75 -23.02
N SER A 3 -15.75 -3.27 -22.85
CA SER A 3 -14.79 -3.37 -23.95
C SER A 3 -15.35 -4.26 -25.04
N GLU A 4 -15.31 -3.81 -26.30
CA GLU A 4 -15.62 -4.67 -27.44
C GLU A 4 -14.50 -5.70 -27.60
N CYS A 5 -14.76 -6.94 -27.18
CA CYS A 5 -13.80 -8.04 -27.29
C CYS A 5 -13.90 -8.69 -28.66
N GLU A 6 -12.75 -8.96 -29.27
CA GLU A 6 -12.70 -9.83 -30.44
C GLU A 6 -13.08 -11.27 -30.04
N PRO A 7 -13.87 -11.99 -30.85
CA PRO A 7 -14.36 -13.30 -30.49
C PRO A 7 -13.25 -14.36 -30.40
N ILE A 8 -12.13 -14.14 -31.09
CA ILE A 8 -11.00 -15.06 -31.24
C ILE A 8 -9.70 -14.24 -31.20
N SER A 9 -8.73 -14.67 -30.38
CA SER A 9 -7.37 -14.12 -30.31
C SER A 9 -6.52 -14.52 -31.53
N GLU A 10 -5.37 -13.89 -31.77
CA GLU A 10 -4.43 -14.24 -32.85
C GLU A 10 -4.02 -15.73 -32.82
N ASP A 11 -3.96 -16.34 -31.64
CA ASP A 11 -3.66 -17.78 -31.44
C ASP A 11 -4.89 -18.72 -31.61
N GLY A 12 -6.02 -18.21 -32.10
CA GLY A 12 -7.25 -19.00 -32.28
C GLY A 12 -8.02 -19.30 -31.00
N GLN A 13 -7.71 -18.60 -29.89
CA GLN A 13 -8.33 -18.85 -28.59
C GLN A 13 -9.54 -17.94 -28.34
N HIS A 14 -10.60 -18.48 -27.74
CA HIS A 14 -11.78 -17.70 -27.36
C HIS A 14 -11.58 -16.98 -26.02
N TYR A 15 -12.21 -15.81 -25.88
CA TYR A 15 -12.22 -15.10 -24.59
C TYR A 15 -13.06 -15.85 -23.55
N VAL A 16 -12.68 -15.69 -22.30
CA VAL A 16 -13.37 -16.28 -21.16
C VAL A 16 -14.66 -15.49 -20.87
N ARG A 17 -15.80 -16.07 -21.22
CA ARG A 17 -17.11 -15.40 -21.18
C ARG A 17 -17.52 -14.90 -19.78
N TRP A 18 -17.22 -15.66 -18.73
CA TRP A 18 -17.59 -15.27 -17.36
C TRP A 18 -16.80 -14.04 -16.88
N ILE A 19 -15.53 -13.91 -17.27
CA ILE A 19 -14.69 -12.74 -16.94
C ILE A 19 -15.24 -11.51 -17.64
N HIS A 20 -15.57 -11.64 -18.93
CA HIS A 20 -16.15 -10.53 -19.69
C HIS A 20 -17.49 -10.09 -19.10
N PHE A 21 -18.36 -11.02 -18.71
CA PHE A 21 -19.65 -10.67 -18.11
C PHE A 21 -19.52 -9.95 -16.77
N LEU A 22 -18.63 -10.40 -15.88
CA LEU A 22 -18.49 -9.84 -14.54
C LEU A 22 -17.65 -8.55 -14.51
N PHE A 23 -16.53 -8.53 -15.23
CA PHE A 23 -15.54 -7.46 -15.15
C PHE A 23 -15.49 -6.60 -16.40
N GLY A 24 -16.03 -7.06 -17.54
CA GLY A 24 -15.95 -6.37 -18.82
C GLY A 24 -14.61 -6.49 -19.54
N SER A 25 -13.68 -7.29 -19.01
CA SER A 25 -12.34 -7.46 -19.58
C SER A 25 -12.25 -8.68 -20.51
N CYS A 26 -11.47 -8.56 -21.58
CA CYS A 26 -11.20 -9.63 -22.53
C CYS A 26 -9.95 -10.41 -22.07
N VAL A 27 -10.12 -11.67 -21.68
CA VAL A 27 -9.01 -12.54 -21.24
C VAL A 27 -9.05 -13.82 -22.06
N TYR A 28 -7.92 -14.17 -22.65
CA TYR A 28 -7.75 -15.31 -23.54
C TYR A 28 -6.71 -16.29 -22.98
N GLY A 29 -6.95 -17.58 -23.16
CA GLY A 29 -5.99 -18.62 -22.80
C GLY A 29 -5.72 -18.81 -21.31
N ASN A 30 -4.94 -19.85 -21.01
CA ASN A 30 -4.60 -20.18 -19.63
C ASN A 30 -3.69 -19.12 -19.00
N GLN A 31 -2.71 -18.60 -19.74
CA GLN A 31 -1.79 -17.58 -19.24
C GLN A 31 -2.51 -16.27 -18.88
N GLY A 32 -3.49 -15.85 -19.70
CA GLY A 32 -4.31 -14.68 -19.41
C GLY A 32 -5.13 -14.87 -18.13
N ILE A 33 -5.73 -16.04 -17.95
CA ILE A 33 -6.49 -16.38 -16.73
C ILE A 33 -5.60 -16.35 -15.49
N PHE A 34 -4.40 -16.96 -15.55
CA PHE A 34 -3.47 -16.94 -14.43
C PHE A 34 -3.05 -15.52 -14.07
N SER A 35 -2.71 -14.70 -15.07
CA SER A 35 -2.33 -13.29 -14.87
C SER A 35 -3.48 -12.49 -14.25
N PHE A 36 -4.71 -12.73 -14.71
CA PHE A 36 -5.92 -12.12 -14.17
C PHE A 36 -6.12 -12.49 -12.69
N ILE A 37 -6.12 -13.78 -12.35
CA ILE A 37 -6.33 -14.25 -10.97
C ILE A 37 -5.24 -13.71 -10.04
N LEU A 38 -3.97 -13.78 -10.45
CA LEU A 38 -2.86 -13.29 -9.64
C LEU A 38 -2.93 -11.77 -9.45
N GLY A 39 -3.34 -11.02 -10.48
CA GLY A 39 -3.58 -9.58 -10.37
C GLY A 39 -4.66 -9.26 -9.33
N PHE A 40 -5.78 -9.96 -9.36
CA PHE A 40 -6.86 -9.79 -8.38
C PHE A 40 -6.43 -10.20 -6.96
N ALA A 41 -5.68 -11.30 -6.83
CA ALA A 41 -5.15 -11.74 -5.54
C ALA A 41 -4.18 -10.69 -4.96
N SER A 42 -3.33 -10.10 -5.81
CA SER A 42 -2.42 -9.01 -5.41
C SER A 42 -3.19 -7.79 -4.92
N ILE A 43 -4.20 -7.33 -5.66
CA ILE A 43 -5.05 -6.21 -5.25
C ILE A 43 -5.72 -6.49 -3.91
N ALA A 44 -6.30 -7.69 -3.72
CA ALA A 44 -6.93 -8.06 -2.46
C ALA A 44 -5.94 -8.06 -1.29
N CYS A 45 -4.73 -8.58 -1.50
CA CYS A 45 -3.65 -8.55 -0.50
C CYS A 45 -3.30 -7.11 -0.11
N TRP A 46 -3.14 -6.22 -1.09
CA TRP A 46 -2.86 -4.81 -0.87
C TRP A 46 -3.94 -4.09 -0.09
N LEU A 47 -5.22 -4.30 -0.45
CA LEU A 47 -6.35 -3.74 0.29
C LEU A 47 -6.29 -4.16 1.76
N CYS A 48 -6.09 -5.46 2.01
CA CYS A 48 -5.96 -6.01 3.36
C CYS A 48 -4.73 -5.50 4.12
N ALA A 49 -3.64 -5.15 3.45
CA ALA A 49 -2.42 -4.63 4.09
C ALA A 49 -2.57 -3.16 4.51
N GLN A 50 -3.27 -2.33 3.73
CA GLN A 50 -3.41 -0.92 4.05
C GLN A 50 -4.34 -0.65 5.24
N PHE A 51 -5.39 -1.47 5.44
CA PHE A 51 -6.30 -1.29 6.56
C PHE A 51 -5.61 -1.38 7.94
N PRO A 52 -4.83 -2.42 8.26
CA PRO A 52 -4.03 -2.49 9.48
C PRO A 52 -3.11 -1.29 9.66
N GLN A 53 -2.48 -0.77 8.60
CA GLN A 53 -1.58 0.37 8.70
C GLN A 53 -2.31 1.63 9.18
N ILE A 54 -3.44 1.96 8.55
CA ILE A 54 -4.27 3.12 8.93
C ILE A 54 -4.73 3.01 10.39
N ILE A 55 -5.19 1.81 10.78
CA ILE A 55 -5.68 1.55 12.14
C ILE A 55 -4.53 1.67 13.15
N THR A 56 -3.37 1.13 12.83
CA THR A 56 -2.20 1.13 13.73
C THR A 56 -1.67 2.54 13.92
N ASN A 57 -1.54 3.33 12.85
CA ASN A 57 -1.19 4.74 12.93
C ASN A 57 -2.18 5.50 13.82
N TYR A 58 -3.49 5.24 13.67
CA TYR A 58 -4.52 5.89 14.48
C TYR A 58 -4.49 5.49 15.96
N ARG A 59 -4.25 4.21 16.26
CA ARG A 59 -4.20 3.67 17.63
C ARG A 59 -2.95 4.09 18.36
N ASN A 60 -1.80 4.00 17.70
CA ASN A 60 -0.50 4.30 18.30
C ASN A 60 -0.22 5.81 18.33
N LYS A 61 -0.98 6.61 17.57
CA LYS A 61 -0.76 8.06 17.40
C LYS A 61 0.67 8.38 16.93
N SER A 62 1.31 7.44 16.25
CA SER A 62 2.66 7.52 15.71
C SER A 62 2.70 6.87 14.33
N VAL A 63 3.66 7.31 13.52
CA VAL A 63 3.95 6.81 12.17
C VAL A 63 5.38 6.29 12.05
N ASP A 64 6.01 5.86 13.16
CA ASP A 64 7.42 5.42 13.18
C ASP A 64 7.72 4.24 12.25
N GLY A 65 6.73 3.41 11.94
CA GLY A 65 6.85 2.32 10.97
C GLY A 65 6.76 2.75 9.51
N LEU A 66 6.53 4.03 9.21
CA LEU A 66 6.24 4.53 7.87
C LEU A 66 7.37 5.42 7.35
N SER A 67 7.98 5.03 6.22
CA SER A 67 8.97 5.84 5.52
C SER A 67 8.31 6.89 4.65
N LEU A 68 8.63 8.17 4.86
CA LEU A 68 8.07 9.29 4.08
C LEU A 68 8.37 9.17 2.59
N LEU A 69 9.61 8.82 2.22
CA LEU A 69 10.01 8.67 0.82
C LEU A 69 9.22 7.56 0.12
N PHE A 70 8.96 6.47 0.83
CA PHE A 70 8.17 5.36 0.32
C PHE A 70 6.70 5.76 0.11
N LEU A 71 6.12 6.46 1.09
CA LEU A 71 4.75 6.99 0.99
C LEU A 71 4.61 8.01 -0.15
N MET A 72 5.59 8.89 -0.35
CA MET A 72 5.60 9.82 -1.48
C MET A 72 5.65 9.09 -2.83
N ASN A 73 6.46 8.03 -2.92
CA ASN A 73 6.55 7.23 -4.15
C ASN A 73 5.22 6.52 -4.45
N TRP A 74 4.55 5.97 -3.44
CA TRP A 74 3.21 5.39 -3.60
C TRP A 74 2.20 6.43 -4.09
N LEU A 75 2.11 7.58 -3.42
CA LEU A 75 1.17 8.62 -3.80
C LEU A 75 1.38 9.07 -5.26
N LEU A 76 2.64 9.25 -5.68
CA LEU A 76 2.96 9.62 -7.05
C LEU A 76 2.55 8.50 -8.04
N GLY A 77 2.82 7.25 -7.70
CA GLY A 77 2.45 6.09 -8.50
C GLY A 77 0.93 5.96 -8.67
N ASP A 78 0.17 6.13 -7.58
CA ASP A 78 -1.28 6.03 -7.59
C ASP A 78 -1.95 7.19 -8.33
N LEU A 79 -1.40 8.40 -8.22
CA LEU A 79 -1.84 9.55 -9.02
C LEU A 79 -1.57 9.31 -10.51
N ALA A 80 -0.38 8.81 -10.86
CA ALA A 80 -0.06 8.48 -12.24
C ALA A 80 -0.97 7.37 -12.78
N ASN A 81 -1.27 6.35 -11.96
CA ASN A 81 -2.19 5.28 -12.28
C ASN A 81 -3.61 5.83 -12.54
N LEU A 82 -4.13 6.70 -11.67
CA LEU A 82 -5.44 7.32 -11.84
C LEU A 82 -5.52 8.17 -13.11
N VAL A 83 -4.49 9.00 -13.36
CA VAL A 83 -4.41 9.79 -14.59
C VAL A 83 -4.38 8.88 -15.82
N GLY A 84 -3.57 7.81 -15.78
CA GLY A 84 -3.53 6.79 -16.83
C GLY A 84 -4.90 6.16 -17.11
N CYS A 85 -5.63 5.79 -16.05
CA CYS A 85 -6.98 5.22 -16.16
C CYS A 85 -7.95 6.18 -16.86
N ILE A 86 -7.91 7.47 -16.49
CA ILE A 86 -8.80 8.49 -17.03
C ILE A 86 -8.47 8.77 -18.50
N LEU A 87 -7.19 8.89 -18.83
CA LEU A 87 -6.72 9.18 -20.19
C LEU A 87 -7.02 8.03 -21.16
N THR A 88 -6.85 6.79 -20.71
CA THR A 88 -7.07 5.58 -21.52
C THR A 88 -8.52 5.11 -21.53
N LYS A 89 -9.42 5.79 -20.79
CA LYS A 89 -10.82 5.38 -20.60
C LYS A 89 -10.92 3.91 -20.17
N GLN A 90 -10.05 3.52 -19.24
CA GLN A 90 -10.03 2.16 -18.68
C GLN A 90 -11.36 1.78 -18.03
N LEU A 91 -11.50 0.48 -17.79
CA LEU A 91 -12.73 -0.09 -17.26
C LEU A 91 -13.12 0.58 -15.94
N PRO A 92 -14.43 0.82 -15.69
CA PRO A 92 -14.88 1.53 -14.50
C PRO A 92 -14.32 0.98 -13.19
N PHE A 93 -14.15 -0.35 -13.08
CA PHE A 93 -13.59 -0.96 -11.87
C PHE A 93 -12.15 -0.54 -11.60
N GLN A 94 -11.31 -0.39 -12.64
CA GLN A 94 -9.92 0.03 -12.50
C GLN A 94 -9.84 1.49 -12.06
N VAL A 95 -10.71 2.35 -12.62
CA VAL A 95 -10.83 3.75 -12.19
C VAL A 95 -11.27 3.83 -10.72
N TYR A 96 -12.28 3.05 -10.30
CA TYR A 96 -12.71 3.03 -8.89
C TYR A 96 -11.61 2.55 -7.93
N LEU A 97 -10.85 1.53 -8.31
CA LEU A 97 -9.70 1.08 -7.52
C LEU A 97 -8.61 2.15 -7.44
N ALA A 98 -8.29 2.81 -8.54
CA ALA A 98 -7.29 3.89 -8.56
C ALA A 98 -7.69 5.07 -7.66
N ILE A 99 -8.97 5.47 -7.70
CA ILE A 99 -9.52 6.50 -6.80
C ILE A 99 -9.41 6.06 -5.33
N TYR A 100 -9.74 4.80 -5.03
CA TYR A 100 -9.64 4.26 -3.68
C TYR A 100 -8.20 4.32 -3.15
N PHE A 101 -7.23 3.83 -3.92
CA PHE A 101 -5.82 3.82 -3.50
C PHE A 101 -5.28 5.23 -3.30
N CYS A 102 -5.57 6.16 -4.23
CA CYS A 102 -5.25 7.59 -4.05
C CYS A 102 -5.83 8.14 -2.73
N SER A 103 -7.09 7.83 -2.43
CA SER A 103 -7.76 8.32 -1.22
C SER A 103 -7.12 7.79 0.06
N VAL A 104 -6.71 6.52 0.06
CA VAL A 104 -5.97 5.89 1.16
C VAL A 104 -4.61 6.56 1.35
N ASP A 105 -3.89 6.80 0.27
CA ASP A 105 -2.56 7.43 0.31
C ASP A 105 -2.63 8.86 0.84
N PHE A 106 -3.61 9.66 0.42
CA PHE A 106 -3.85 10.97 1.02
C PHE A 106 -4.17 10.88 2.52
N GLY A 107 -4.95 9.87 2.94
CA GLY A 107 -5.23 9.61 4.35
C GLY A 107 -3.97 9.27 5.15
N LEU A 108 -3.11 8.40 4.62
CA LEU A 108 -1.83 8.04 5.24
C LEU A 108 -0.86 9.21 5.28
N PHE A 109 -0.82 10.02 4.22
CA PHE A 109 -0.02 11.24 4.15
C PHE A 109 -0.49 12.24 5.22
N PHE A 110 -1.81 12.47 5.33
CA PHE A 110 -2.37 13.29 6.39
C PHE A 110 -2.01 12.77 7.79
N GLN A 111 -2.15 11.47 8.04
CA GLN A 111 -1.72 10.86 9.31
C GLN A 111 -0.23 11.09 9.57
N TYR A 112 0.61 10.94 8.55
CA TYR A 112 2.05 11.16 8.67
C TYR A 112 2.37 12.57 9.12
N PHE A 113 1.88 13.60 8.42
CA PHE A 113 2.13 14.99 8.79
C PHE A 113 1.52 15.34 10.15
N TYR A 114 0.30 14.89 10.42
CA TYR A 114 -0.37 15.17 11.68
C TYR A 114 0.41 14.60 12.87
N TYR A 115 0.75 13.31 12.85
CA TYR A 115 1.45 12.69 13.97
C TYR A 115 2.93 13.12 14.04
N SER A 116 3.61 13.29 12.90
CA SER A 116 5.00 13.76 12.90
C SER A 116 5.16 15.19 13.40
N TRP A 117 4.18 16.06 13.18
CA TRP A 117 4.25 17.46 13.59
C TRP A 117 3.76 17.68 15.03
N PHE A 118 2.66 17.03 15.42
CA PHE A 118 2.07 17.22 16.76
C PHE A 118 2.68 16.34 17.84
N TYR A 119 3.26 15.19 17.48
CA TYR A 119 4.00 14.32 18.39
C TYR A 119 5.45 14.21 17.90
N PRO A 120 6.26 15.28 18.01
CA PRO A 120 7.67 15.19 17.72
C PRO A 120 8.27 14.04 18.54
N ARG A 121 9.06 13.19 17.87
CA ARG A 121 9.72 12.05 18.49
C ARG A 121 10.35 12.47 19.80
N GLN A 122 9.96 11.81 20.89
CA GLN A 122 10.88 11.60 21.99
C GLN A 122 11.93 10.64 21.44
N ASP A 123 12.96 11.17 20.78
CA ASP A 123 14.15 10.38 20.48
C ASP A 123 14.54 9.72 21.80
N ASP A 124 14.69 8.39 21.81
CA ASP A 124 15.10 7.61 22.99
C ASP A 124 16.19 8.40 23.70
N GLU A 125 15.82 9.03 24.82
CA GLU A 125 16.75 9.85 25.58
C GLU A 125 17.86 8.89 25.97
N TYR A 126 19.04 9.07 25.38
CA TYR A 126 20.24 8.38 25.84
C TYR A 126 20.41 8.79 27.28
N VAL A 127 19.91 7.98 28.21
CA VAL A 127 20.16 8.16 29.64
C VAL A 127 21.64 7.82 29.80
N PRO A 128 22.54 8.80 29.99
CA PRO A 128 23.92 8.47 30.28
C PRO A 128 23.92 7.63 31.56
N ILE A 129 24.61 6.49 31.54
CA ILE A 129 24.77 5.63 32.70
C ILE A 129 25.33 6.50 33.83
N GLY A 130 24.47 6.82 34.79
CA GLY A 130 24.83 7.70 35.89
C GLY A 130 25.96 7.09 36.74
N PRO A 131 26.70 7.92 37.50
CA PRO A 131 27.65 7.41 38.48
C PRO A 131 27.00 6.51 39.55
N ASP A 132 25.67 6.61 39.72
CA ASP A 132 24.86 5.81 40.65
C ASP A 132 24.26 4.55 40.02
N ASP A 133 24.57 4.26 38.75
CA ASP A 133 24.06 3.06 38.09
C ASP A 133 24.53 1.80 38.84
N PRO A 134 23.63 0.82 39.09
CA PRO A 134 23.97 -0.40 39.80
C PRO A 134 25.10 -1.21 39.13
N ILE A 135 25.32 -1.05 37.82
CA ILE A 135 26.47 -1.63 37.09
C ILE A 135 27.77 -0.94 37.52
N ASN A 136 27.81 0.39 37.60
CA ASN A 136 28.99 1.13 38.06
C ASN A 136 29.29 0.83 39.54
N GLN A 137 28.26 0.64 40.38
CA GLN A 137 28.44 0.21 41.77
C GLN A 137 29.00 -1.21 41.86
N ARG A 138 28.46 -2.16 41.09
CA ARG A 138 28.98 -3.54 41.02
C ARG A 138 30.40 -3.62 40.49
N ILE A 139 30.78 -2.75 39.55
CA ILE A 139 32.15 -2.66 39.05
C ILE A 139 33.07 -2.10 40.14
N LYS A 140 32.67 -1.06 40.88
CA LYS A 140 33.44 -0.55 42.02
C LYS A 140 33.65 -1.62 43.10
N GLU A 141 32.62 -2.37 43.45
CA GLU A 141 32.70 -3.48 44.42
C GLU A 141 33.60 -4.64 43.96
N ARG A 142 33.79 -4.83 42.65
CA ARG A 142 34.69 -5.86 42.09
C ARG A 142 36.15 -5.40 41.98
N ILE A 143 36.40 -4.09 41.99
CA ILE A 143 37.73 -3.51 41.82
C ILE A 143 38.32 -3.04 43.17
N SER A 144 37.49 -2.88 44.21
CA SER A 144 37.90 -2.68 45.61
C SER A 144 38.26 -3.98 46.32
#